data_AF-A0A2T3A704-F1
#
_entry.id   AF-A0A2T3A704-F1
#
_cell.length_a   1.000
_cell.length_b   1.000
_cell.length_c   1.000
_cell.angle_alpha   90.00
_cell.angle_beta   90.00
_cell.angle_gamma   90.00
#
_symmetry.space_group_name_H-M   'P 1'
#
loop_
_entity.id
_entity.type
_entity.pdbx_description
1 polymer ?
#
loop_
_entity_poly.entity_id
_entity_poly.type
_entity_poly.pdbx_seq_one_letter_code
_entity_poly.pdbx_strand_id
1 'polypeptide(L)'
;MWSFARISKAVAGLVLLARSVTAATYVGGVDMQAACQEQYANSSEQGILTGSSAYDWVCYNPSTGASGSVDVNEYCQYTYGGSAYADPQGGGAYDWGCYVP
;
A
#
# COMPACT_ATOMS: atom_id res chain seq x y z
N MET A 1 -62.26 40.90 6.75
CA MET A 1 -60.78 40.97 6.75
C MET A 1 -60.26 40.13 7.91
N TRP A 2 -59.68 38.96 7.62
CA TRP A 2 -58.75 38.25 8.52
C TRP A 2 -57.86 37.35 7.65
N SER A 3 -56.57 37.71 7.60
CA SER A 3 -55.50 36.97 6.93
C SER A 3 -55.07 35.80 7.80
N PHE A 4 -55.03 34.59 7.25
CA PHE A 4 -54.26 33.50 7.82
C PHE A 4 -53.04 33.22 6.93
N ALA A 5 -51.88 33.47 7.50
CA ALA A 5 -50.58 33.37 6.85
C ALA A 5 -50.24 31.91 6.49
N ARG A 6 -49.71 31.72 5.28
CA ARG A 6 -49.19 30.44 4.79
C ARG A 6 -47.83 30.17 5.44
N ILE A 7 -47.70 29.10 6.21
CA ILE A 7 -46.41 28.63 6.73
C ILE A 7 -45.91 27.52 5.80
N SER A 8 -45.09 27.92 4.81
CA SER A 8 -44.34 26.98 3.98
C SER A 8 -43.21 26.39 4.83
N LYS A 9 -43.33 25.11 5.22
CA LYS A 9 -42.24 24.37 5.85
C LYS A 9 -41.23 23.97 4.77
N ALA A 10 -40.08 24.63 4.72
CA ALA A 10 -38.94 24.16 3.93
C ALA A 10 -38.29 22.99 4.68
N VAL A 11 -38.44 21.77 4.16
CA VAL A 11 -37.66 20.62 4.62
C VAL A 11 -36.34 20.66 3.85
N ALA A 12 -35.31 21.24 4.44
CA ALA A 12 -33.96 21.14 3.93
C ALA A 12 -33.47 19.70 4.13
N GLY A 13 -33.57 18.88 3.07
CA GLY A 13 -33.03 17.53 3.05
C GLY A 13 -31.51 17.55 3.11
N LEU A 14 -30.93 17.02 4.18
CA LEU A 14 -29.50 16.81 4.33
C LEU A 14 -29.07 15.69 3.36
N VAL A 15 -28.43 16.05 2.24
CA VAL A 15 -27.83 15.07 1.33
C VAL A 15 -26.50 14.62 1.94
N LEU A 16 -26.49 13.45 2.57
CA LEU A 16 -25.25 12.79 2.99
C LEU A 16 -24.56 12.21 1.75
N LEU A 17 -23.47 12.85 1.32
CA LEU A 17 -22.55 12.27 0.34
C LEU A 17 -21.81 11.09 0.99
N ALA A 18 -22.38 9.89 0.88
CA ALA A 18 -21.65 8.68 1.24
C ALA A 18 -20.51 8.49 0.23
N ARG A 19 -19.26 8.75 0.68
CA ARG A 19 -18.07 8.31 -0.05
C ARG A 19 -17.98 6.80 0.11
N SER A 20 -17.97 6.06 -1.00
CA SER A 20 -17.58 4.66 -1.00
C SER A 20 -16.19 4.56 -0.37
N VAL A 21 -16.06 3.90 0.78
CA VAL A 21 -14.74 3.48 1.25
C VAL A 21 -14.42 2.21 0.46
N THR A 22 -13.54 2.32 -0.53
CA THR A 22 -13.00 1.13 -1.17
C THR A 22 -12.04 0.51 -0.18
N ALA A 23 -12.29 -0.74 0.19
CA ALA A 23 -11.40 -1.47 1.08
C ALA A 23 -10.22 -2.00 0.27
N ALA A 24 -9.01 -1.72 0.73
CA ALA A 24 -7.81 -2.25 0.14
C ALA A 24 -7.89 -3.78 0.04
N THR A 25 -7.68 -4.31 -1.16
CA THR A 25 -7.75 -5.74 -1.43
C THR A 25 -6.34 -6.30 -1.48
N TYR A 26 -6.04 -7.27 -0.62
CA TYR A 26 -4.77 -8.02 -0.67
C TYR A 26 -4.68 -8.81 -1.97
N VAL A 27 -3.59 -8.63 -2.70
CA VAL A 27 -3.34 -9.31 -3.99
C VAL A 27 -2.14 -10.26 -3.95
N GLY A 28 -1.29 -10.17 -2.94
CA GLY A 28 -0.21 -11.12 -2.70
C GLY A 28 0.89 -10.58 -1.77
N GLY A 29 1.85 -11.42 -1.42
CA GLY A 29 3.00 -11.04 -0.58
C GLY A 29 4.11 -10.35 -1.37
N VAL A 30 4.97 -9.64 -0.67
CA VAL A 30 6.23 -9.11 -1.24
C VAL A 30 7.31 -10.19 -1.19
N ASP A 31 7.87 -10.53 -2.34
CA ASP A 31 9.09 -11.35 -2.43
C ASP A 31 10.30 -10.42 -2.38
N MET A 32 10.92 -10.33 -1.21
CA MET A 32 12.09 -9.45 -0.97
C MET A 32 13.28 -9.79 -1.86
N GLN A 33 13.43 -11.06 -2.21
CA GLN A 33 14.51 -11.52 -3.06
C GLN A 33 14.27 -11.07 -4.50
N ALA A 34 13.06 -11.25 -5.01
CA ALA A 34 12.69 -10.78 -6.34
C ALA A 34 12.75 -9.25 -6.42
N ALA A 35 12.21 -8.54 -5.42
CA ALA A 35 12.24 -7.08 -5.35
C ALA A 35 13.67 -6.54 -5.47
N CYS A 36 14.64 -7.10 -4.74
CA CYS A 36 16.03 -6.68 -4.84
C CYS A 36 16.67 -6.98 -6.20
N GLN A 37 16.38 -8.13 -6.79
CA GLN A 37 16.94 -8.49 -8.09
C GLN A 37 16.39 -7.61 -9.21
N GLU A 38 15.11 -7.24 -9.14
CA GLU A 38 14.44 -6.34 -10.08
C GLU A 38 14.93 -4.90 -9.92
N GLN A 39 14.89 -4.36 -8.70
CA GLN A 39 15.26 -2.97 -8.38
C GLN A 39 16.70 -2.64 -8.82
N TYR A 40 17.64 -3.57 -8.66
CA TYR A 40 19.04 -3.36 -9.02
C TYR A 40 19.43 -4.00 -10.36
N ALA A 41 18.47 -4.58 -11.10
CA ALA A 41 18.69 -5.31 -12.35
C ALA A 41 19.84 -6.33 -12.27
N ASN A 42 19.94 -7.02 -11.13
CA ASN A 42 21.04 -7.91 -10.81
C ASN A 42 20.52 -9.18 -10.11
N SER A 43 20.56 -10.31 -10.82
CA SER A 43 20.11 -11.61 -10.31
C SER A 43 20.89 -12.15 -9.12
N SER A 44 22.05 -11.55 -8.80
CA SER A 44 22.87 -11.95 -7.66
C SER A 44 22.55 -11.15 -6.39
N GLU A 45 21.75 -10.08 -6.48
CA GLU A 45 21.29 -9.38 -5.27
C GLU A 45 20.54 -10.33 -4.34
N GLN A 46 20.60 -10.04 -3.05
CA GLN A 46 19.95 -10.85 -2.01
C GLN A 46 19.05 -9.97 -1.15
N GLY A 47 17.79 -10.36 -1.01
CA GLY A 47 16.93 -9.81 0.03
C GLY A 47 17.32 -10.45 1.36
N ILE A 48 17.93 -9.68 2.27
CA ILE A 48 18.34 -10.17 3.58
C ILE A 48 17.63 -9.41 4.70
N LEU A 49 17.25 -10.13 5.75
CA LEU A 49 16.68 -9.56 6.95
C LEU A 49 17.79 -9.29 7.97
N THR A 50 17.96 -8.03 8.35
CA THR A 50 19.01 -7.59 9.30
C THR A 50 18.51 -7.43 10.74
N GLY A 51 17.20 -7.61 10.95
CA GLY A 51 16.53 -7.40 12.22
C GLY A 51 15.27 -8.27 12.35
N SER A 52 14.17 -7.69 12.82
CA SER A 52 12.93 -8.42 13.11
C SER A 52 11.65 -7.71 12.65
N SER A 53 11.77 -6.47 12.21
CA SER A 53 10.66 -5.67 11.70
C SER A 53 10.57 -5.74 10.18
N ALA A 54 9.39 -5.38 9.67
CA ALA A 54 9.13 -5.18 8.24
C ALA A 54 10.18 -4.25 7.59
N TYR A 55 10.74 -3.30 8.33
CA TYR A 55 11.66 -2.31 7.79
C TYR A 55 13.14 -2.72 7.84
N ASP A 56 13.45 -3.92 8.34
CA ASP A 56 14.84 -4.39 8.51
C ASP A 56 15.34 -5.20 7.30
N TRP A 57 14.56 -5.27 6.23
CA TRP A 57 15.00 -5.86 4.95
C TRP A 57 15.92 -4.92 4.20
N VAL A 58 16.99 -5.49 3.64
CA VAL A 58 17.92 -4.78 2.75
C VAL A 58 18.24 -5.65 1.54
N CYS A 59 18.55 -5.00 0.42
CA CYS A 59 19.20 -5.64 -0.71
C CYS A 59 20.70 -5.67 -0.45
N TYR A 60 21.30 -6.85 -0.57
CA TYR A 60 22.72 -7.06 -0.33
C TYR A 60 23.40 -7.67 -1.55
N ASN A 61 24.44 -6.98 -2.02
CA ASN A 61 25.23 -7.41 -3.15
C ASN A 61 26.40 -8.28 -2.66
N PRO A 62 26.40 -9.60 -2.90
CA PRO A 62 27.47 -10.47 -2.43
C PRO A 62 28.81 -10.25 -3.15
N SER A 63 28.80 -9.60 -4.32
CA SER A 63 30.04 -9.34 -5.10
C SER A 63 30.79 -8.10 -4.61
N THR A 64 30.06 -7.07 -4.17
CA THR A 64 30.66 -5.80 -3.73
C THR A 64 30.56 -5.58 -2.22
N GLY A 65 29.71 -6.34 -1.53
CA GLY A 65 29.40 -6.13 -0.12
C GLY A 65 28.52 -4.92 0.16
N ALA A 66 27.98 -4.27 -0.88
CA ALA A 66 27.09 -3.12 -0.73
C ALA A 66 25.71 -3.54 -0.24
N SER A 67 25.09 -2.70 0.59
CA SER A 67 23.71 -2.85 1.02
C SER A 67 22.88 -1.63 0.63
N GLY A 68 21.62 -1.86 0.27
CA GLY A 68 20.64 -0.83 -0.09
C GLY A 68 19.24 -1.15 0.43
N SER A 69 18.34 -0.17 0.38
CA SER A 69 16.94 -0.34 0.76
C SER A 69 16.17 -1.18 -0.27
N VAL A 70 15.18 -1.94 0.19
CA VAL A 70 14.22 -2.63 -0.68
C VAL A 70 13.06 -1.68 -1.03
N ASP A 71 12.80 -1.46 -2.32
CA ASP A 71 11.60 -0.75 -2.78
C ASP A 71 10.43 -1.72 -2.95
N VAL A 72 9.76 -2.00 -1.84
CA VAL A 72 8.60 -2.90 -1.79
C VAL A 72 7.37 -2.35 -2.52
N ASN A 73 7.26 -1.01 -2.66
CA ASN A 73 6.16 -0.38 -3.40
C ASN A 73 6.35 -0.57 -4.91
N GLU A 74 7.57 -0.33 -5.41
CA GLU A 74 7.91 -0.58 -6.80
C GLU A 74 7.67 -2.05 -7.17
N TYR A 75 8.06 -3.00 -6.32
CA TYR A 75 7.74 -4.42 -6.51
C TYR A 75 6.24 -4.68 -6.67
N CYS A 76 5.40 -4.12 -5.79
CA CYS A 76 3.95 -4.31 -5.89
C CYS A 76 3.38 -3.70 -7.17
N GLN A 77 3.86 -2.52 -7.56
CA GLN A 77 3.43 -1.84 -8.79
C GLN A 77 3.86 -2.60 -10.04
N TYR A 78 5.07 -3.13 -10.06
CA TYR A 78 5.59 -3.92 -11.17
C TYR A 78 4.85 -5.26 -11.30
N THR A 79 4.62 -5.94 -10.17
CA THR A 79 4.03 -7.30 -10.14
C THR A 79 2.53 -7.29 -10.43
N TYR A 80 1.78 -6.37 -9.81
CA TYR A 80 0.31 -6.37 -9.86
C TYR A 80 -0.27 -5.22 -10.70
N GLY A 81 0.57 -4.27 -11.13
CA GLY A 81 0.19 -3.16 -11.99
C GLY A 81 -0.65 -2.08 -11.30
N GLY A 82 -0.95 -1.03 -12.07
CA GLY A 82 -1.90 0.01 -11.68
C GLY A 82 -1.49 0.75 -10.42
N SER A 83 -2.44 0.87 -9.49
CA SER A 83 -2.29 1.57 -8.21
C SER A 83 -1.95 0.61 -7.06
N ALA A 84 -1.34 -0.54 -7.35
CA ALA A 84 -0.89 -1.45 -6.32
C ALA A 84 0.14 -0.78 -5.40
N TYR A 85 0.09 -1.10 -4.11
CA TYR A 85 0.99 -0.54 -3.10
C TYR A 85 1.29 -1.58 -2.01
N ALA A 86 2.38 -1.37 -1.29
CA ALA A 86 2.84 -2.23 -0.21
C ALA A 86 2.36 -1.72 1.15
N ASP A 87 1.97 -2.64 2.04
CA ASP A 87 1.63 -2.36 3.43
C ASP A 87 2.12 -3.51 4.33
N PRO A 88 2.78 -3.23 5.48
CA PRO A 88 3.33 -4.24 6.36
C PRO A 88 2.36 -4.79 7.42
N GLN A 89 1.06 -4.46 7.41
CA GLN A 89 -0.05 -5.14 8.12
C GLN A 89 0.14 -5.58 9.58
N GLY A 90 1.05 -4.97 10.33
CA GLY A 90 1.45 -5.45 11.65
C GLY A 90 2.92 -5.17 11.98
N GLY A 91 3.75 -4.97 10.95
CA GLY A 91 5.13 -4.50 11.08
C GLY A 91 6.15 -5.59 11.40
N GLY A 92 5.76 -6.86 11.45
CA GLY A 92 6.68 -7.98 11.51
C GLY A 92 7.44 -8.15 10.20
N ALA A 93 8.64 -8.75 10.27
CA ALA A 93 9.52 -8.90 9.11
C ALA A 93 8.81 -9.48 7.87
N TYR A 94 7.87 -10.41 8.04
CA TYR A 94 7.22 -11.11 6.93
C TYR A 94 5.80 -10.62 6.63
N ASP A 95 5.41 -9.47 7.18
CA ASP A 95 4.03 -8.98 7.10
C ASP A 95 3.77 -8.08 5.86
N TRP A 96 4.78 -7.83 5.03
CA TRP A 96 4.62 -7.06 3.79
C TRP A 96 3.69 -7.76 2.80
N GLY A 97 2.58 -7.08 2.49
CA GLY A 97 1.63 -7.45 1.44
C GLY A 97 1.46 -6.36 0.41
N CYS A 98 1.09 -6.76 -0.80
CA CYS A 98 0.64 -5.88 -1.87
C CYS A 98 -0.89 -5.77 -1.85
N TYR A 99 -1.37 -4.57 -2.06
CA TYR A 99 -2.77 -4.18 -2.01
C TYR A 99 -3.16 -3.35 -3.22
N VAL A 100 -4.40 -3.50 -3.68
CA VAL A 100 -5.02 -2.59 -4.65
C VAL A 100 -6.21 -1.85 -4.01
N PRO A 101 -6.49 -0.60 -4.40
CA PRO A 101 -7.61 0.18 -3.87
C PRO A 101 -8.98 -0.46 -4.09
#